data_AF-A0A7N4V6S8-F1
#
_entry.id   AF-A0A7N4V6S8-F1
#
_cell.length_a   1.000
_cell.length_b   1.000
_cell.length_c   1.000
_cell.angle_alpha   90.00
_cell.angle_beta   90.00
_cell.angle_gamma   90.00
#
_symmetry.space_group_name_H-M   'P 1'
#
loop_
_entity.id
_entity.type
_entity.pdbx_description
1 polymer ?
#
loop_
_entity_poly.entity_id
_entity_poly.type
_entity_poly.pdbx_seq_one_letter_code
_entity_poly.pdbx_strand_id
1 'polypeptide(L)'
;MKQLPAATIRLLSSSQVITSVISVVKELIENSLDAGATNIDVKLENYGFDKIEVRDNGDGIKAVDAPVMAIKHYTSKINSHEDLENLTTYGFRGEALGSICCIAEVLITTKTAADNFSTQYALDSSGHIVSQKPSHLGQGTTVTALKLFKNLPVRKQFYSTAKRCKDELKKIQDLLIAYGILKPELRIIFTHNKGEAVRLSRQLPLYLSKQDVQDTIYRMKQQLGNEIKGCVHGRPFFHHLTHLPKTM
;
A
#
# COMPACT_ATOMS: atom_id res chain seq x y z
N MET A 1 -24.07 21.60 -21.29
CA MET A 1 -23.17 20.78 -20.43
C MET A 1 -23.59 20.97 -18.97
N LYS A 2 -23.38 19.98 -18.08
CA LYS A 2 -23.76 20.06 -16.64
C LYS A 2 -22.60 19.59 -15.77
N GLN A 3 -22.38 20.24 -14.63
CA GLN A 3 -21.36 19.84 -13.65
C GLN A 3 -21.75 18.51 -13.00
N LEU A 4 -20.77 17.63 -12.82
CA LEU A 4 -20.97 16.37 -12.12
C LEU A 4 -21.11 16.61 -10.60
N PRO A 5 -21.93 15.82 -9.89
CA PRO A 5 -21.97 15.84 -8.43
C PRO A 5 -20.59 15.59 -7.82
N ALA A 6 -20.28 16.26 -6.70
CA ALA A 6 -18.98 16.14 -6.03
C ALA A 6 -18.63 14.68 -5.67
N ALA A 7 -19.62 13.88 -5.26
CA ALA A 7 -19.43 12.45 -5.00
C ALA A 7 -18.97 11.67 -6.24
N THR A 8 -19.52 11.99 -7.42
CA THR A 8 -19.13 11.38 -8.69
C THR A 8 -17.70 11.78 -9.08
N ILE A 9 -17.33 13.05 -8.93
CA ILE A 9 -15.96 13.53 -9.18
C ILE A 9 -14.96 12.82 -8.24
N ARG A 10 -15.31 12.68 -6.95
CA ARG A 10 -14.49 11.97 -5.97
C ARG A 10 -14.33 10.49 -6.33
N LEU A 11 -15.40 9.83 -6.77
CA LEU A 11 -15.34 8.42 -7.20
C LEU A 11 -14.46 8.25 -8.45
N LEU A 12 -14.64 9.09 -9.46
CA LEU A 12 -13.85 9.04 -10.70
C LEU A 12 -12.37 9.26 -10.43
N SER A 13 -12.00 10.32 -9.69
CA SER A 13 -10.61 10.59 -9.32
C SER A 13 -10.00 9.47 -8.48
N SER A 14 -10.72 8.95 -7.48
CA SER A 14 -10.23 7.84 -6.65
C SER A 14 -10.02 6.55 -7.46
N SER A 15 -10.86 6.32 -8.47
CA SER A 15 -10.74 5.16 -9.35
C SER A 15 -9.56 5.26 -10.33
N GLN A 16 -8.97 6.43 -10.50
CA GLN A 16 -7.74 6.63 -11.28
C GLN A 16 -6.49 6.44 -10.41
N VAL A 17 -6.57 6.81 -9.13
CA VAL A 17 -5.50 6.56 -8.15
C VAL A 17 -5.41 5.07 -7.83
N ILE A 18 -6.54 4.45 -7.46
CA ILE A 18 -6.62 3.02 -7.15
C ILE A 18 -7.28 2.29 -8.30
N THR A 19 -6.47 1.60 -9.10
CA THR A 19 -6.90 0.97 -10.35
C THR A 19 -7.20 -0.53 -10.19
N SER A 20 -6.56 -1.19 -9.23
CA SER A 20 -6.55 -2.65 -9.09
C SER A 20 -6.32 -3.11 -7.64
N VAL A 21 -6.41 -4.42 -7.39
CA VAL A 21 -6.10 -4.99 -6.05
C VAL A 21 -4.63 -4.75 -5.70
N ILE A 22 -3.72 -4.98 -6.66
CA ILE A 22 -2.30 -4.73 -6.42
C ILE A 22 -2.02 -3.26 -6.09
N SER A 23 -2.75 -2.31 -6.70
CA SER A 23 -2.54 -0.89 -6.39
C SER A 23 -2.85 -0.57 -4.93
N VAL A 24 -3.89 -1.18 -4.33
CA VAL A 24 -4.18 -1.02 -2.90
C VAL A 24 -3.04 -1.57 -2.06
N VAL A 25 -2.60 -2.80 -2.35
CA VAL A 25 -1.52 -3.46 -1.59
C VAL A 25 -0.22 -2.66 -1.67
N LYS A 26 0.16 -2.19 -2.86
CA LYS A 26 1.34 -1.35 -3.09
C LYS A 26 1.32 -0.09 -2.22
N GLU A 27 0.24 0.70 -2.30
CA GLU A 27 0.13 1.96 -1.58
C GLU A 27 0.18 1.76 -0.06
N LEU A 28 -0.45 0.69 0.46
CA LEU A 28 -0.44 0.39 1.90
C LEU A 28 0.94 -0.09 2.39
N ILE A 29 1.66 -0.89 1.59
CA ILE A 29 3.03 -1.31 1.91
C ILE A 29 3.98 -0.11 1.86
N GLU A 30 3.88 0.73 0.85
CA GLU A 30 4.71 1.93 0.74
C GLU A 30 4.48 2.88 1.91
N ASN A 31 3.23 3.04 2.37
CA ASN A 31 2.94 3.77 3.60
C ASN A 31 3.57 3.12 4.84
N SER A 32 3.61 1.78 4.90
CA SER A 32 4.27 1.06 5.99
C SER A 32 5.79 1.29 5.97
N LEU A 33 6.40 1.30 4.78
CA LEU A 33 7.83 1.55 4.59
C LEU A 33 8.21 3.00 4.95
N ASP A 34 7.40 3.96 4.52
CA ASP A 34 7.57 5.38 4.88
C ASP A 34 7.44 5.60 6.40
N ALA A 35 6.70 4.74 7.10
CA ALA A 35 6.57 4.74 8.56
C ALA A 35 7.67 3.94 9.28
N GLY A 36 8.73 3.51 8.57
CA GLY A 36 9.87 2.82 9.17
C GLY A 36 9.62 1.36 9.56
N ALA A 37 8.58 0.72 9.02
CA ALA A 37 8.25 -0.66 9.37
C ALA A 37 9.37 -1.66 8.98
N THR A 38 9.61 -2.61 9.88
CA THR A 38 10.53 -3.75 9.67
C THR A 38 9.79 -5.07 9.53
N ASN A 39 8.51 -5.11 9.89
CA ASN A 39 7.62 -6.25 9.73
C ASN A 39 6.31 -5.78 9.10
N ILE A 40 5.91 -6.41 8.00
CA ILE A 40 4.64 -6.14 7.31
C ILE A 40 3.91 -7.46 7.06
N ASP A 41 2.69 -7.57 7.60
CA ASP A 41 1.77 -8.67 7.36
C ASP A 41 0.67 -8.21 6.39
N VAL A 42 0.59 -8.86 5.22
CA VAL A 42 -0.41 -8.61 4.18
C VAL A 42 -1.35 -9.80 4.11
N LYS A 43 -2.65 -9.57 4.26
CA LYS A 43 -3.68 -10.62 4.15
C LYS A 43 -4.76 -10.24 3.15
N LEU A 44 -5.13 -11.19 2.30
CA LEU A 44 -6.23 -11.09 1.36
C LEU A 44 -7.28 -12.16 1.64
N GLU A 45 -8.55 -11.78 1.60
CA GLU A 45 -9.68 -12.71 1.50
C GLU A 45 -10.41 -12.48 0.19
N ASN A 46 -10.79 -13.58 -0.47
CA ASN A 46 -11.42 -13.56 -1.79
C ASN A 46 -10.64 -12.70 -2.79
N TYR A 47 -9.33 -12.95 -2.91
CA TYR A 47 -8.42 -12.21 -3.80
C TYR A 47 -8.38 -10.69 -3.54
N GLY A 48 -8.78 -10.24 -2.34
CA GLY A 48 -8.81 -8.83 -1.96
C GLY A 48 -10.16 -8.15 -2.19
N PHE A 49 -11.16 -8.83 -2.77
CA PHE A 49 -12.49 -8.25 -2.91
C PHE A 49 -13.23 -8.15 -1.59
N ASP A 50 -13.08 -9.14 -0.72
CA ASP A 50 -13.78 -9.16 0.56
C ASP A 50 -12.97 -8.40 1.62
N LYS A 51 -11.66 -8.64 1.65
CA LYS A 51 -10.73 -7.97 2.57
C LYS A 51 -9.32 -7.87 2.01
N ILE A 52 -8.72 -6.70 2.18
CA ILE A 52 -7.28 -6.43 2.15
C ILE A 52 -6.90 -5.89 3.52
N GLU A 53 -5.97 -6.55 4.21
CA GLU A 53 -5.44 -6.11 5.50
C GLU A 53 -3.92 -5.99 5.38
N VAL A 54 -3.38 -4.82 5.67
CA VAL A 54 -1.93 -4.59 5.78
C VAL A 54 -1.65 -4.11 7.19
N ARG A 55 -0.85 -4.87 7.92
CA ARG A 55 -0.41 -4.58 9.27
C ARG A 55 1.09 -4.39 9.29
N ASP A 56 1.54 -3.32 9.91
CA ASP A 56 2.94 -3.00 10.09
C ASP A 56 3.28 -2.80 11.58
N ASN A 57 4.57 -2.70 11.86
CA ASN A 57 5.12 -2.33 13.17
C ASN A 57 5.85 -0.96 13.12
N GLY A 58 5.45 -0.07 12.21
CA GLY A 58 6.06 1.25 12.07
C GLY A 58 5.69 2.21 13.20
N ASP A 59 5.89 3.51 12.96
CA ASP A 59 5.71 4.54 13.98
C ASP A 59 4.27 4.78 14.44
N GLY A 60 3.29 4.31 13.66
CA GLY A 60 1.87 4.60 13.88
C GLY A 60 1.46 6.00 13.41
N ILE A 61 0.19 6.33 13.59
CA ILE A 61 -0.38 7.64 13.24
C ILE A 61 -0.67 8.38 14.55
N LYS A 62 -0.15 9.60 14.69
CA LYS A 62 -0.37 10.42 15.88
C LYS A 62 -1.86 10.78 16.00
N ALA A 63 -2.34 10.86 17.24
CA ALA A 63 -3.74 11.23 17.51
C ALA A 63 -4.14 12.58 16.89
N VAL A 64 -3.20 13.53 16.77
CA VAL A 64 -3.43 14.85 16.14
C VAL A 64 -3.65 14.75 14.62
N ASP A 65 -3.05 13.77 13.96
CA ASP A 65 -3.14 13.57 12.51
C ASP A 65 -4.33 12.67 12.13
N ALA A 66 -4.88 11.92 13.10
CA ALA A 66 -5.98 10.99 12.87
C ALA A 66 -7.19 11.63 12.14
N PRO A 67 -7.65 12.85 12.45
CA PRO A 67 -8.77 13.47 11.74
C PRO A 67 -8.54 13.68 10.23
N VAL A 68 -7.28 13.77 9.80
CA VAL A 68 -6.91 14.09 8.41
C VAL A 68 -6.19 12.95 7.68
N MET A 69 -5.90 11.83 8.35
CA MET A 69 -5.08 10.74 7.81
C MET A 69 -5.58 10.14 6.47
N ALA A 70 -6.88 10.22 6.22
CA ALA A 70 -7.52 9.73 4.99
C ALA A 70 -8.22 10.84 4.19
N ILE A 71 -7.99 12.10 4.53
CA ILE A 71 -8.48 13.23 3.75
C ILE A 71 -7.50 13.49 2.61
N LYS A 72 -8.03 13.67 1.40
CA LYS A 72 -7.19 13.91 0.22
C LYS A 72 -6.37 15.19 0.38
N HIS A 73 -5.15 15.18 -0.15
CA HIS A 73 -4.20 16.29 -0.14
C HIS A 73 -3.62 16.63 1.24
N TYR A 74 -3.75 15.71 2.21
CA TYR A 74 -3.03 15.77 3.48
C TYR A 74 -1.90 14.74 3.48
N THR A 75 -0.69 15.19 3.83
CA THR A 75 0.49 14.32 3.93
C THR A 75 1.47 14.86 4.96
N SER A 76 2.20 13.96 5.63
CA SER A 76 3.31 14.30 6.53
C SER A 76 4.68 14.28 5.83
N LYS A 77 4.71 13.99 4.53
CA LYS A 77 5.93 13.58 3.81
C LYS A 77 6.57 14.72 3.00
N ILE A 78 5.79 15.74 2.66
CA ILE A 78 6.24 16.98 2.01
C ILE A 78 5.46 18.15 2.60
N ASN A 79 6.07 19.34 2.63
CA ASN A 79 5.45 20.57 3.15
C ASN A 79 5.60 21.76 2.18
N SER A 80 6.42 21.63 1.14
CA SER A 80 6.76 22.72 0.21
C SER A 80 6.89 22.23 -1.24
N HIS A 81 6.97 23.17 -2.19
CA HIS A 81 7.18 22.82 -3.60
C HIS A 81 8.60 22.30 -3.84
N GLU A 82 9.56 22.81 -3.06
CA GLU A 82 10.96 22.44 -3.08
C GLU A 82 11.16 20.96 -2.70
N ASP A 83 10.32 20.43 -1.79
CA ASP A 83 10.35 19.01 -1.43
C ASP A 83 10.02 18.09 -2.60
N LEU A 84 9.27 18.57 -3.61
CA LEU A 84 8.99 17.81 -4.84
C LEU A 84 10.24 17.57 -5.68
N GLU A 85 11.29 18.37 -5.49
CA GLU A 85 12.57 18.18 -6.17
C GLU A 85 13.43 17.08 -5.52
N ASN A 86 13.18 16.77 -4.24
CA ASN A 86 14.00 15.86 -3.42
C ASN A 86 13.14 14.85 -2.64
N LEU A 87 12.37 14.03 -3.35
CA LEU A 87 11.50 13.03 -2.74
C LEU A 87 12.28 11.87 -2.11
N THR A 88 12.13 11.69 -0.80
CA THR A 88 12.75 10.59 -0.03
C THR A 88 11.76 9.50 0.40
N THR A 89 10.45 9.72 0.19
CA THR A 89 9.38 8.81 0.56
C THR A 89 8.68 8.26 -0.69
N TYR A 90 8.05 7.09 -0.56
CA TYR A 90 7.28 6.48 -1.65
C TYR A 90 5.99 7.24 -1.91
N GLY A 91 5.24 7.56 -0.86
CA GLY A 91 4.05 8.41 -0.95
C GLY A 91 4.39 9.88 -0.72
N PHE A 92 3.64 10.80 -1.33
CA PHE A 92 3.74 12.24 -1.05
C PHE A 92 2.51 13.04 -1.49
N ARG A 93 1.59 12.44 -2.25
CA ARG A 93 0.41 13.12 -2.79
C ARG A 93 -0.73 13.31 -1.78
N GLY A 94 -0.75 12.50 -0.72
CA GLY A 94 -1.84 12.50 0.25
C GLY A 94 -3.17 11.98 -0.30
N GLU A 95 -3.15 11.11 -1.31
CA GLU A 95 -4.39 10.68 -2.01
C GLU A 95 -4.78 9.22 -1.77
N ALA A 96 -3.84 8.37 -1.36
CA ALA A 96 -4.01 6.92 -1.35
C ALA A 96 -5.13 6.46 -0.40
N LEU A 97 -5.03 6.76 0.90
CA LEU A 97 -6.02 6.32 1.89
C LEU A 97 -7.41 6.89 1.60
N GLY A 98 -7.52 8.16 1.25
CA GLY A 98 -8.80 8.76 0.87
C GLY A 98 -9.41 8.14 -0.40
N SER A 99 -8.57 7.75 -1.35
CA SER A 99 -9.03 7.04 -2.55
C SER A 99 -9.50 5.62 -2.25
N ILE A 100 -8.83 4.91 -1.35
CA ILE A 100 -9.25 3.58 -0.86
C ILE A 100 -10.60 3.71 -0.12
N CYS A 101 -10.75 4.69 0.77
CA CYS A 101 -12.01 4.98 1.47
C CYS A 101 -13.16 5.22 0.49
N CYS A 102 -12.89 5.85 -0.65
CA CYS A 102 -13.91 6.10 -1.65
C CYS A 102 -14.43 4.80 -2.30
N ILE A 103 -13.63 3.73 -2.39
CA ILE A 103 -13.99 2.50 -3.13
C ILE A 103 -14.14 1.24 -2.25
N ALA A 104 -13.93 1.35 -0.94
CA ALA A 104 -13.96 0.27 0.04
C ALA A 104 -14.50 0.79 1.38
N GLU A 105 -14.86 -0.13 2.28
CA GLU A 105 -15.08 0.19 3.70
C GLU A 105 -13.75 0.10 4.43
N VAL A 106 -13.30 1.17 5.09
CA VAL A 106 -11.94 1.23 5.65
C VAL A 106 -11.98 1.32 7.17
N LEU A 107 -11.20 0.44 7.79
CA LEU A 107 -10.85 0.49 9.21
C LEU A 107 -9.34 0.72 9.33
N ILE A 108 -8.94 1.61 10.24
CA ILE A 108 -7.54 1.84 10.56
C ILE A 108 -7.36 1.67 12.06
N THR A 109 -6.54 0.71 12.48
CA THR A 109 -6.09 0.61 13.88
C THR A 109 -4.65 1.07 13.94
N THR A 110 -4.31 1.97 14.86
CA THR A 110 -2.95 2.48 14.96
C THR A 110 -2.55 2.76 16.41
N LYS A 111 -1.26 2.68 16.67
CA LYS A 111 -0.63 3.00 17.95
C LYS A 111 0.77 3.53 17.73
N THR A 112 1.05 4.70 18.26
CA THR A 112 2.41 5.22 18.40
C THR A 112 3.07 4.71 19.69
N ALA A 113 4.38 4.93 19.80
CA ALA A 113 5.13 4.64 21.02
C ALA A 113 4.63 5.46 22.23
N ALA A 114 4.11 6.67 21.99
CA ALA A 114 3.63 7.57 23.04
C ALA A 114 2.22 7.25 23.55
N ASP A 115 1.42 6.47 22.78
CA ASP A 115 0.05 6.15 23.17
C ASP A 115 -0.01 5.06 24.25
N ASN A 116 -1.01 5.07 25.13
CA ASN A 116 -1.19 3.99 26.10
C ASN A 116 -1.82 2.73 25.48
N PHE A 117 -2.67 2.90 24.47
CA PHE A 117 -3.38 1.82 23.79
C PHE A 117 -3.59 2.17 22.31
N SER A 118 -3.83 1.17 21.47
CA SER A 118 -4.16 1.41 20.06
C SER A 118 -5.60 1.89 19.90
N THR A 119 -5.85 2.75 18.91
CA THR A 119 -7.22 3.19 18.58
C THR A 119 -7.60 2.68 17.20
N GLN A 120 -8.81 2.11 17.08
CA GLN A 120 -9.41 1.75 15.81
C GLN A 120 -10.39 2.84 15.36
N TYR A 121 -10.24 3.29 14.13
CA TYR A 121 -11.07 4.26 13.44
C TYR A 121 -11.82 3.59 12.30
N ALA A 122 -13.11 3.86 12.17
CA ALA A 122 -13.87 3.55 10.97
C ALA A 122 -14.07 4.82 10.14
N LEU A 123 -13.87 4.73 8.83
CA LEU A 123 -13.87 5.87 7.92
C LEU A 123 -15.05 5.82 6.93
N ASP A 124 -15.59 6.99 6.58
CA ASP A 124 -16.58 7.13 5.50
C ASP A 124 -15.94 7.18 4.10
N SER A 125 -16.78 7.26 3.06
CA SER A 125 -16.33 7.34 1.65
C SER A 125 -15.58 8.63 1.26
N SER A 126 -15.47 9.58 2.18
CA SER A 126 -14.73 10.84 2.02
C SER A 126 -13.47 10.87 2.90
N GLY A 127 -13.22 9.83 3.69
CA GLY A 127 -12.07 9.71 4.59
C GLY A 127 -12.29 10.25 6.00
N HIS A 128 -13.50 10.71 6.36
CA HIS A 128 -13.78 11.20 7.70
C HIS A 128 -14.01 10.05 8.69
N ILE A 129 -13.59 10.25 9.93
CA ILE A 129 -13.84 9.32 11.03
C ILE A 129 -15.34 9.35 11.38
N VAL A 130 -16.00 8.20 11.28
CA VAL A 130 -17.41 8.03 11.69
C VAL A 130 -17.55 7.36 13.05
N SER A 131 -16.55 6.61 13.48
CA SER A 131 -16.47 6.07 14.84
C SER A 131 -15.03 5.74 15.19
N GLN A 132 -14.75 5.76 16.49
CA GLN A 132 -13.47 5.33 17.05
C GLN A 132 -13.69 4.48 18.30
N LYS A 133 -12.82 3.51 18.55
CA LYS A 133 -12.83 2.70 19.78
C LYS A 133 -11.42 2.27 20.18
N PRO A 134 -11.16 2.05 21.48
CA PRO A 134 -9.92 1.44 21.94
C PRO A 134 -9.71 0.04 21.35
N SER A 135 -8.45 -0.35 21.21
CA SER A 135 -8.00 -1.66 20.77
C SER A 135 -6.68 -2.02 21.46
N HIS A 136 -6.28 -3.29 21.40
CA HIS A 136 -5.11 -3.83 22.09
C HIS A 136 -4.02 -4.32 21.12
N LEU A 137 -3.92 -3.72 19.93
CA LEU A 137 -2.80 -3.98 19.03
C LEU A 137 -1.54 -3.27 19.53
N GLY A 138 -0.39 -3.87 19.22
CA GLY A 138 0.92 -3.27 19.48
C GLY A 138 1.17 -2.02 18.63
N GLN A 139 2.37 -1.44 18.78
CA GLN A 139 2.82 -0.31 17.97
C GLN A 139 2.76 -0.63 16.47
N GLY A 140 2.44 0.39 15.67
CA GLY A 140 2.32 0.31 14.22
C GLY A 140 0.90 0.63 13.75
N THR A 141 0.64 0.35 12.48
CA THR A 141 -0.66 0.58 11.86
C THR A 141 -1.21 -0.70 11.26
N THR A 142 -2.53 -0.83 11.24
CA THR A 142 -3.27 -1.87 10.54
C THR A 142 -4.36 -1.19 9.73
N VAL A 143 -4.25 -1.27 8.40
CA VAL A 143 -5.26 -0.77 7.49
C VAL A 143 -6.04 -1.97 6.92
N THR A 144 -7.35 -1.97 7.11
CA THR A 144 -8.26 -2.99 6.59
C THR A 144 -9.22 -2.33 5.60
N ALA A 145 -9.15 -2.71 4.32
CA ALA A 145 -10.10 -2.34 3.29
C ALA A 145 -11.04 -3.52 2.99
N LEU A 146 -12.35 -3.34 3.19
CA LEU A 146 -13.39 -4.34 3.01
C LEU A 146 -14.24 -4.02 1.78
N LYS A 147 -14.75 -5.06 1.11
CA LYS A 147 -15.68 -4.96 -0.02
C LYS A 147 -15.16 -4.03 -1.13
N LEU A 148 -13.93 -4.27 -1.58
CA LEU A 148 -13.28 -3.47 -2.61
C LEU A 148 -14.14 -3.41 -3.89
N PHE A 149 -14.21 -2.22 -4.50
CA PHE A 149 -14.99 -1.92 -5.69
C PHE A 149 -16.50 -2.11 -5.55
N LYS A 150 -17.06 -2.08 -4.32
CA LYS A 150 -18.52 -2.19 -4.10
C LYS A 150 -19.34 -1.15 -4.87
N ASN A 151 -18.76 0.02 -5.12
CA ASN A 151 -19.36 1.12 -5.88
C ASN A 151 -18.84 1.25 -7.32
N LEU A 152 -18.06 0.27 -7.80
CA LEU A 152 -17.55 0.19 -9.16
C LEU A 152 -17.85 -1.20 -9.76
N PRO A 153 -19.12 -1.54 -10.03
CA PRO A 153 -19.53 -2.90 -10.37
C PRO A 153 -18.87 -3.43 -11.64
N VAL A 154 -18.70 -2.60 -12.67
CA VAL A 154 -18.02 -2.98 -13.92
C VAL A 154 -16.55 -3.33 -13.65
N ARG A 155 -15.87 -2.57 -12.79
CA ARG A 155 -14.48 -2.86 -12.40
C ARG A 155 -14.39 -4.13 -11.57
N LYS A 156 -15.31 -4.30 -10.61
CA LYS A 156 -15.41 -5.54 -9.83
C LYS A 156 -15.57 -6.75 -10.75
N GLN A 157 -16.50 -6.69 -11.70
CA GLN A 157 -16.74 -7.76 -12.67
C GLN A 157 -15.50 -8.05 -13.53
N PHE A 158 -14.82 -7.00 -14.03
CA PHE A 158 -13.60 -7.15 -14.82
C PHE A 158 -12.52 -7.95 -14.08
N TYR A 159 -12.29 -7.64 -12.80
CA TYR A 159 -11.28 -8.34 -12.00
C TYR A 159 -11.77 -9.68 -11.41
N SER A 160 -13.07 -9.95 -11.37
CA SER A 160 -13.65 -11.16 -10.73
C SER A 160 -13.48 -12.44 -11.57
N THR A 161 -12.94 -12.37 -12.79
CA THR A 161 -12.67 -13.57 -13.58
C THR A 161 -11.51 -14.37 -12.97
N ALA A 162 -11.61 -15.71 -13.00
CA ALA A 162 -10.58 -16.58 -12.40
C ALA A 162 -9.16 -16.30 -12.92
N LYS A 163 -9.03 -15.97 -14.22
CA LYS A 163 -7.75 -15.57 -14.83
C LYS A 163 -7.21 -14.29 -14.19
N ARG A 164 -8.02 -13.23 -14.10
CA ARG A 164 -7.59 -11.94 -13.54
C ARG A 164 -7.28 -12.03 -12.05
N CYS A 165 -8.05 -12.79 -11.28
CA CYS A 165 -7.77 -13.06 -9.89
C CYS A 165 -6.37 -13.68 -9.68
N LYS A 166 -6.03 -14.70 -10.49
CA LYS A 166 -4.70 -15.34 -10.45
C LYS A 166 -3.59 -14.39 -10.90
N ASP A 167 -3.84 -13.62 -11.97
CA ASP A 167 -2.88 -12.64 -12.47
C ASP A 167 -2.56 -11.57 -11.42
N GLU A 168 -3.58 -11.00 -10.76
CA GLU A 168 -3.40 -10.00 -9.70
C GLU A 168 -2.67 -10.58 -8.49
N LEU A 169 -3.02 -11.81 -8.07
CA LEU A 169 -2.34 -12.49 -6.98
C LEU A 169 -0.85 -12.68 -7.28
N LYS A 170 -0.51 -13.13 -8.49
CA LYS A 170 0.87 -13.29 -8.93
C LYS A 170 1.63 -11.96 -8.94
N LYS A 171 1.03 -10.90 -9.46
CA LYS A 171 1.67 -9.57 -9.44
C LYS A 171 1.91 -9.08 -8.01
N ILE A 172 0.98 -9.34 -7.08
CA ILE A 172 1.18 -9.01 -5.67
C ILE A 172 2.37 -9.78 -5.12
N GLN A 173 2.46 -11.10 -5.36
CA GLN A 173 3.60 -11.90 -4.93
C GLN A 173 4.92 -11.37 -5.51
N ASP A 174 4.97 -11.08 -6.81
CA ASP A 174 6.16 -10.50 -7.48
C ASP A 174 6.56 -9.16 -6.85
N LEU A 175 5.58 -8.31 -6.51
CA LEU A 175 5.79 -7.03 -5.81
C LEU A 175 6.36 -7.23 -4.40
N LEU A 176 5.83 -8.18 -3.63
CA LEU A 176 6.33 -8.46 -2.26
C LEU A 176 7.77 -9.00 -2.30
N ILE A 177 8.06 -9.90 -3.24
CA ILE A 177 9.42 -10.42 -3.47
C ILE A 177 10.36 -9.26 -3.82
N ALA A 178 9.90 -8.33 -4.67
CA ALA A 178 10.68 -7.16 -5.05
C ALA A 178 11.09 -6.31 -3.84
N TYR A 179 10.15 -5.97 -2.95
CA TYR A 179 10.47 -5.22 -1.73
C TYR A 179 11.39 -6.02 -0.79
N GLY A 180 11.19 -7.32 -0.65
CA GLY A 180 12.06 -8.18 0.16
C GLY A 180 13.51 -8.21 -0.33
N ILE A 181 13.73 -8.22 -1.66
CA ILE A 181 15.08 -8.12 -2.25
C ILE A 181 15.70 -6.74 -2.01
N LEU A 182 14.91 -5.67 -2.18
CA LEU A 182 15.39 -4.29 -2.04
C LEU A 182 15.65 -3.88 -0.57
N LYS A 183 14.99 -4.54 0.39
CA LYS A 183 15.09 -4.27 1.82
C LYS A 183 15.32 -5.59 2.57
N PRO A 184 16.55 -6.10 2.65
CA PRO A 184 16.84 -7.41 3.27
C PRO A 184 16.41 -7.53 4.74
N GLU A 185 16.40 -6.41 5.47
CA GLU A 185 15.96 -6.34 6.88
C GLU A 185 14.43 -6.33 7.05
N LEU A 186 13.67 -6.21 5.96
CA LEU A 186 12.22 -6.16 5.98
C LEU A 186 11.64 -7.58 5.94
N ARG A 187 10.90 -7.94 6.98
CA ARG A 187 10.09 -9.16 6.99
C ARG A 187 8.71 -8.89 6.40
N ILE A 188 8.36 -9.61 5.34
CA ILE A 188 7.03 -9.57 4.74
C ILE A 188 6.36 -10.94 4.90
N ILE A 189 5.14 -10.96 5.44
CA ILE A 189 4.28 -12.14 5.44
C ILE A 189 3.08 -11.87 4.55
N PHE A 190 2.80 -12.78 3.63
CA PHE A 190 1.60 -12.74 2.81
C PHE A 190 0.65 -13.87 3.20
N THR A 191 -0.66 -13.70 3.08
CA THR A 191 -1.63 -14.77 3.29
C THR A 191 -2.85 -14.52 2.42
N HIS A 192 -3.33 -15.55 1.71
CA HIS A 192 -4.53 -15.44 0.87
C HIS A 192 -5.51 -16.57 1.20
N ASN A 193 -6.69 -16.20 1.69
CA ASN A 193 -7.73 -17.09 2.22
C ASN A 193 -7.26 -17.95 3.42
N LYS A 194 -8.15 -18.24 4.39
CA LYS A 194 -7.84 -18.95 5.64
C LYS A 194 -7.30 -20.40 5.49
N GLY A 195 -7.03 -20.87 4.27
CA GLY A 195 -6.49 -22.19 3.96
C GLY A 195 -5.19 -22.19 3.13
N GLU A 196 -4.79 -21.06 2.54
CA GLU A 196 -3.48 -20.92 1.88
C GLU A 196 -2.70 -19.80 2.57
N ALA A 197 -2.27 -20.09 3.79
CA ALA A 197 -1.09 -19.43 4.31
C ALA A 197 0.08 -19.83 3.41
N VAL A 198 0.31 -19.08 2.32
CA VAL A 198 1.67 -18.94 1.79
C VAL A 198 2.43 -18.23 2.90
N ARG A 199 2.90 -18.98 3.90
CA ARG A 199 3.92 -18.48 4.81
C ARG A 199 5.13 -18.16 3.92
N LEU A 200 5.21 -16.93 3.43
CA LEU A 200 6.46 -16.38 2.90
C LEU A 200 7.52 -16.28 4.01
N SER A 201 7.16 -16.55 5.27
CA SER A 201 8.11 -16.86 6.33
C SER A 201 8.78 -18.25 6.21
N ARG A 202 8.43 -19.09 5.22
CA ARG A 202 9.14 -20.33 4.86
C ARG A 202 9.17 -20.70 3.35
N GLN A 203 8.52 -19.95 2.45
CA GLN A 203 8.55 -20.22 1.00
C GLN A 203 8.60 -18.95 0.10
N LEU A 204 9.37 -17.93 0.49
CA LEU A 204 10.39 -17.51 -0.50
C LEU A 204 11.27 -18.76 -0.68
N PRO A 205 11.67 -19.18 -1.89
CA PRO A 205 12.58 -20.31 -2.00
C PRO A 205 13.71 -20.02 -1.02
N LEU A 206 13.95 -20.95 -0.09
CA LEU A 206 14.90 -20.79 1.03
C LEU A 206 16.26 -20.29 0.54
N TYR A 207 16.49 -20.44 -0.77
CA TYR A 207 17.43 -19.68 -1.57
C TYR A 207 16.71 -19.22 -2.85
N LEU A 208 16.45 -17.92 -3.03
CA LEU A 208 16.38 -17.38 -4.38
C LEU A 208 17.76 -17.64 -4.98
N SER A 209 17.85 -18.36 -6.09
CA SER A 209 19.15 -18.53 -6.72
C SER A 209 19.68 -17.16 -7.12
N LYS A 210 21.01 -17.02 -7.24
CA LYS A 210 21.61 -15.80 -7.78
C LYS A 210 20.97 -15.42 -9.12
N GLN A 211 20.59 -16.41 -9.93
CA GLN A 211 19.86 -16.21 -11.16
C GLN A 211 18.45 -15.65 -10.93
N ASP A 212 17.66 -16.17 -10.00
CA ASP A 212 16.31 -15.65 -9.70
C ASP A 212 16.34 -14.20 -9.20
N VAL A 213 17.31 -13.87 -8.35
CA VAL A 213 17.54 -12.49 -7.90
C VAL A 213 17.94 -11.61 -9.08
N GLN A 214 18.89 -12.06 -9.90
CA GLN A 214 19.34 -11.33 -11.10
C GLN A 214 18.21 -11.13 -12.11
N ASP A 215 17.37 -12.13 -12.35
CA ASP A 215 16.22 -12.08 -13.24
C ASP A 215 15.15 -11.14 -12.70
N THR A 216 14.94 -11.12 -11.39
CA THR A 216 14.00 -10.19 -10.76
C THR A 216 14.53 -8.76 -10.84
N ILE A 217 15.80 -8.52 -10.54
CA ILE A 217 16.45 -7.22 -10.73
C ILE A 217 16.42 -6.80 -12.21
N TYR A 218 16.67 -7.72 -13.14
CA TYR A 218 16.62 -7.46 -14.57
C TYR A 218 15.21 -7.09 -15.02
N ARG A 219 14.19 -7.84 -14.60
CA ARG A 219 12.78 -7.51 -14.85
C ARG A 219 12.40 -6.15 -14.28
N MET A 220 12.83 -5.82 -13.06
CA MET A 220 12.62 -4.49 -12.49
C MET A 220 13.30 -3.41 -13.32
N LYS A 221 14.57 -3.59 -13.71
CA LYS A 221 15.30 -2.64 -14.57
C LYS A 221 14.64 -2.45 -15.92
N GLN A 222 14.11 -3.52 -16.52
CA GLN A 222 13.37 -3.45 -17.79
C GLN A 222 12.03 -2.72 -17.63
N GLN A 223 11.30 -2.96 -16.53
CA GLN A 223 10.07 -2.23 -16.19
C GLN A 223 10.33 -0.75 -15.88
N LEU A 224 11.49 -0.45 -15.29
CA LEU A 224 11.94 0.91 -14.97
C LEU A 224 12.56 1.63 -16.18
N GLY A 225 12.94 0.91 -17.24
CA GLY A 225 13.60 1.44 -18.44
C GLY A 225 15.02 1.98 -18.17
N ASN A 226 15.87 2.00 -19.20
CA ASN A 226 17.20 2.64 -19.15
C ASN A 226 17.14 4.18 -19.06
N GLU A 227 15.95 4.76 -18.93
CA GLU A 227 15.75 6.18 -18.65
C GLU A 227 14.65 6.32 -17.59
N ILE A 228 15.01 6.31 -16.31
CA ILE A 228 14.21 7.03 -15.31
C ILE A 228 14.43 8.53 -15.56
N LYS A 229 13.80 9.04 -16.61
CA LYS A 229 13.43 10.45 -16.74
C LYS A 229 11.96 10.58 -16.37
N GLY A 230 11.64 10.30 -15.11
CA GLY A 230 10.40 10.80 -14.54
C GLY A 230 9.79 10.03 -13.38
N CYS A 231 9.73 10.69 -12.22
CA CYS A 231 8.41 10.98 -11.65
C CYS A 231 7.64 11.90 -12.63
N VAL A 232 6.36 12.20 -12.42
CA VAL A 232 5.52 13.02 -13.33
C VAL A 232 6.17 14.36 -13.80
N HIS A 233 7.29 14.80 -13.18
CA HIS A 233 8.07 15.99 -13.49
C HIS A 233 9.51 15.76 -14.04
N GLY A 234 9.86 14.56 -14.54
CA GLY A 234 11.07 14.39 -15.35
C GLY A 234 12.44 14.44 -14.64
N ARG A 235 12.50 14.38 -13.30
CA ARG A 235 13.78 14.24 -12.56
C ARG A 235 13.96 12.83 -11.95
N PRO A 236 15.21 12.32 -11.87
CA PRO A 236 15.49 11.03 -11.24
C PRO A 236 15.27 11.11 -9.72
N PHE A 237 14.69 10.06 -9.13
CA PHE A 237 14.75 9.86 -7.69
C PHE A 237 16.23 9.73 -7.30
N PHE A 238 16.80 10.71 -6.59
CA PHE A 238 18.19 10.69 -6.10
C PHE A 238 18.41 9.79 -4.88
N HIS A 239 17.61 8.73 -4.76
CA HIS A 239 18.04 7.59 -3.98
C HIS A 239 18.53 6.53 -4.95
N HIS A 240 19.83 6.22 -4.86
CA HIS A 240 20.34 4.94 -5.29
C HIS A 240 19.37 3.88 -4.78
N LEU A 241 18.58 3.29 -5.69
CA LEU A 241 17.72 2.14 -5.38
C LEU A 241 18.53 0.92 -4.91
N THR A 242 19.86 1.06 -4.72
CA THR A 242 20.67 0.37 -3.70
C THR A 242 22.14 0.77 -3.85
N HIS A 243 22.86 0.91 -2.72
CA HIS A 243 24.21 0.35 -2.64
C HIS A 243 24.01 -1.16 -2.63
N LEU A 244 24.21 -1.83 -3.77
CA LEU A 244 24.30 -3.29 -3.78
C LEU A 244 25.43 -3.66 -2.80
N PRO A 245 25.20 -4.53 -1.80
CA PRO A 245 26.29 -5.06 -1.00
C PRO A 245 27.34 -5.63 -1.95
N LYS A 246 28.59 -5.17 -1.86
CA LYS A 246 29.69 -5.65 -2.71
C LYS A 246 30.11 -7.09 -2.38
N THR A 247 29.31 -7.84 -1.64
CA THR A 247 29.63 -9.18 -1.15
C THR A 247 28.41 -10.08 -1.19
N MET A 248 28.32 -10.85 -2.28
CA MET A 248 27.96 -12.27 -2.30
C MET A 248 28.88 -12.98 -3.28
#